data_AF-A0A7Y3ICZ3-F1
#
_entry.id   AF-A0A7Y3ICZ3-F1
#
_cell.length_a   1.000
_cell.length_b   1.000
_cell.length_c   1.000
_cell.angle_alpha   90.00
_cell.angle_beta   90.00
_cell.angle_gamma   90.00
#
_symmetry.space_group_name_H-M   'P 1'
#
loop_
_entity.id
_entity.type
_entity.pdbx_description
1 polymer ?
#
loop_
_entity_poly.entity_id
_entity_poly.type
_entity_poly.pdbx_seq_one_letter_code
_entity_poly.pdbx_strand_id
1 'polypeptide(L)'
;MSTSVGQDTPPQGEGWTDLDLIPLATVKELFQALAKALRAHRLYDENNPVYIRFLNSLREAMLAVWADTESIQIQVHEHRLLFMGEEVYKSEERTDSLSFMFWKDGIREIILERGLEDAELPLWLAALQRSRNLTAEGDDLLTILWEADLSHFRYGYVDLLAEGVMTPEAGDTSHVDLSSVLEGELGAELAPPGSEEAGDQPQPSVSPEDFNPTLYSLGPAEMEYLRSELERERQRDLRADVLAALFDRLEEPRFPERQLEILHVLRSLLPNLLSRGALVGVGQILQELEWVASEQGILEPEAAAVATSVIDEMSRESSLVELVQALRDGSIAPDAPALAHFLQFLRPAALPVLLRLARGSGEALRPVLREGVHGIARRHPQAISGLLGHKDGVLVAEGVLLIGRLGITKAIPAVGKLMSHSDPRVRLACLEVMVRLKASTLYSHIENALRDRDRGVRIAGAKAARMLRYQPAVGWLEAAVEGRDIRQADLSEKMAIFEAFGFLAQTGTEDILDRFLNGRGFLGRKEDEELRACAALALGYIRSERSRTILDQARDDASPMVRNAVRKALKPPAQTEGAES
;
A
#
# COMPACT_ATOMS: atom_id res chain seq x y z
N MET A 1 20.53 60.31 10.50
CA MET A 1 20.34 60.31 9.04
C MET A 1 21.26 59.22 8.49
N SER A 2 21.08 57.93 8.77
CA SER A 2 19.90 57.05 8.59
C SER A 2 19.58 56.80 7.13
N THR A 3 20.23 55.80 6.55
CA THR A 3 19.76 55.07 5.37
C THR A 3 19.99 53.58 5.58
N SER A 4 18.87 52.86 5.66
CA SER A 4 18.72 51.44 5.92
C SER A 4 18.95 50.61 4.65
N VAL A 5 19.67 49.49 4.79
CA VAL A 5 19.71 48.42 3.80
C VAL A 5 18.58 47.44 4.14
N GLY A 6 17.57 47.36 3.28
CA GLY A 6 16.48 46.40 3.39
C GLY A 6 16.94 45.03 2.89
N GLN A 7 16.67 43.98 3.68
CA GLN A 7 16.68 42.60 3.23
C GLN A 7 15.26 42.26 2.77
N ASP A 8 15.12 41.90 1.49
CA ASP A 8 13.88 41.39 0.91
C ASP A 8 13.59 39.99 1.44
N THR A 9 12.56 39.91 2.28
CA THR A 9 11.85 38.67 2.62
C THR A 9 10.84 38.40 1.49
N PRO A 10 10.77 37.21 0.88
CA PRO A 10 9.71 36.92 -0.08
C PRO A 10 8.34 36.89 0.62
N PRO A 11 7.27 37.36 -0.05
CA PRO A 11 5.97 37.58 0.56
C PRO A 11 5.34 36.27 1.00
N GLN A 12 4.88 36.25 2.26
CA GLN A 12 3.94 35.25 2.75
C GLN A 12 2.70 35.30 1.88
N GLY A 13 2.46 34.22 1.14
CA GLY A 13 1.29 34.05 0.29
C GLY A 13 0.02 34.24 1.11
N GLU A 14 -0.81 35.14 0.60
CA GLU A 14 -2.13 35.48 1.09
C GLU A 14 -2.98 34.23 1.34
N GLY A 15 -3.64 34.23 2.49
CA GLY A 15 -4.58 33.19 2.89
C GLY A 15 -5.71 33.05 1.89
N TRP A 16 -5.89 31.83 1.39
CA TRP A 16 -7.15 31.36 0.86
C TRP A 16 -7.82 30.54 1.96
N THR A 17 -8.44 31.23 2.92
CA THR A 17 -9.43 30.65 3.84
C THR A 17 -10.78 31.22 3.44
N ASP A 18 -11.53 30.43 2.67
CA ASP A 18 -13.00 30.28 2.70
C ASP A 18 -13.43 29.59 1.40
N LEU A 19 -13.37 28.26 1.40
CA LEU A 19 -14.16 27.39 0.53
C LEU A 19 -14.88 26.42 1.46
N ASP A 20 -16.20 26.41 1.38
CA ASP A 20 -17.13 25.71 2.25
C ASP A 20 -16.66 24.30 2.59
N LEU A 21 -16.23 24.09 3.84
CA LEU A 21 -15.86 22.78 4.35
C LEU A 21 -17.14 21.96 4.47
N ILE A 22 -17.35 21.05 3.51
CA ILE A 22 -18.40 20.04 3.57
C ILE A 22 -18.36 19.38 4.96
N PRO A 23 -19.49 19.26 5.68
CA PRO A 23 -19.49 18.57 6.95
C PRO A 23 -19.04 17.12 6.75
N LEU A 24 -17.94 16.72 7.40
CA LEU A 24 -17.40 15.35 7.36
C LEU A 24 -18.48 14.30 7.71
N ALA A 25 -19.47 14.68 8.52
CA ALA A 25 -20.63 13.87 8.86
C ALA A 25 -21.45 13.47 7.61
N THR A 26 -21.72 14.41 6.70
CA THR A 26 -22.49 14.17 5.48
C THR A 26 -21.79 13.16 4.56
N VAL A 27 -20.46 13.25 4.44
CA VAL A 27 -19.66 12.30 3.65
C VAL A 27 -19.63 10.90 4.31
N LYS A 28 -19.56 10.83 5.64
CA LYS A 28 -19.68 9.57 6.39
C LYS A 28 -21.03 8.89 6.14
N GLU A 29 -22.11 9.65 6.22
CA GLU A 29 -23.47 9.17 5.98
C GLU A 29 -23.63 8.61 4.55
N LEU A 30 -23.05 9.28 3.55
CA LEU A 30 -23.01 8.79 2.17
C LEU A 30 -22.38 7.38 2.05
N PHE A 31 -21.19 7.18 2.61
CA PHE A 31 -20.51 5.88 2.51
C PHE A 31 -21.15 4.77 3.34
N GLN A 32 -21.82 5.13 4.45
CA GLN A 32 -22.66 4.19 5.19
C GLN A 32 -23.90 3.79 4.40
N ALA A 33 -24.58 4.74 3.76
CA ALA A 33 -25.73 4.47 2.89
C ALA A 33 -25.34 3.60 1.69
N LEU A 34 -24.15 3.83 1.10
CA LEU A 34 -23.61 3.02 0.01
C LEU A 34 -23.40 1.56 0.43
N ALA A 35 -22.78 1.34 1.59
CA ALA A 35 -22.57 -0.01 2.12
C ALA A 35 -23.90 -0.77 2.32
N LYS A 36 -24.90 -0.07 2.87
CA LYS A 36 -26.25 -0.62 3.07
C LYS A 36 -26.96 -0.92 1.75
N ALA A 37 -26.86 -0.04 0.75
CA ALA A 37 -27.45 -0.24 -0.57
C ALA A 37 -26.85 -1.46 -1.30
N LEU A 38 -25.52 -1.64 -1.25
CA LEU A 38 -24.87 -2.81 -1.85
C LEU A 38 -25.23 -4.12 -1.14
N ARG A 39 -25.41 -4.10 0.19
CA ARG A 39 -25.94 -5.25 0.93
C ARG A 39 -27.37 -5.58 0.53
N ALA A 40 -28.23 -4.57 0.41
CA ALA A 40 -29.61 -4.75 -0.01
C ALA A 40 -29.71 -5.31 -1.43
N HIS A 41 -28.86 -4.85 -2.36
CA HIS A 41 -28.80 -5.34 -3.75
C HIS A 41 -28.46 -6.84 -3.85
N ARG A 42 -27.80 -7.40 -2.84
CA ARG A 42 -27.45 -8.83 -2.76
C ARG A 42 -28.60 -9.71 -2.32
N LEU A 43 -29.39 -9.20 -1.38
CA LEU A 43 -30.39 -9.99 -0.67
C LEU A 43 -31.78 -9.91 -1.32
N TYR A 44 -32.00 -8.85 -2.09
CA TYR A 44 -33.31 -8.50 -2.62
C TYR A 44 -33.22 -8.15 -4.11
N ASP A 45 -34.22 -8.57 -4.88
CA ASP A 45 -34.37 -8.17 -6.28
C ASP A 45 -34.61 -6.65 -6.41
N GLU A 46 -34.31 -6.12 -7.61
CA GLU A 46 -34.42 -4.69 -7.94
C GLU A 46 -35.83 -4.08 -7.72
N ASN A 47 -36.87 -4.92 -7.74
CA ASN A 47 -38.26 -4.50 -7.51
C ASN A 47 -38.70 -4.56 -6.03
N ASN A 48 -37.82 -4.99 -5.11
CA ASN A 48 -38.17 -5.15 -3.70
C ASN A 48 -38.25 -3.79 -2.98
N PRO A 49 -39.31 -3.51 -2.20
CA PRO A 49 -39.46 -2.24 -1.47
C PRO A 49 -38.31 -1.94 -0.50
N VAL A 50 -37.63 -2.96 0.04
CA VAL A 50 -36.47 -2.79 0.92
C VAL A 50 -35.25 -2.28 0.13
N TYR A 51 -34.98 -2.85 -1.04
CA TYR A 51 -33.91 -2.39 -1.93
C TYR A 51 -34.17 -0.96 -2.42
N ILE A 52 -35.40 -0.68 -2.86
CA ILE A 52 -35.82 0.66 -3.30
C ILE A 52 -35.65 1.70 -2.16
N ARG A 53 -35.95 1.34 -0.91
CA ARG A 53 -35.74 2.21 0.25
C ARG A 53 -34.25 2.55 0.44
N PHE A 54 -33.36 1.57 0.43
CA PHE A 54 -31.92 1.82 0.59
C PHE A 54 -31.32 2.60 -0.59
N LEU A 55 -31.81 2.36 -1.81
CA LEU A 55 -31.41 3.12 -2.99
C LEU A 55 -31.83 4.60 -2.87
N ASN A 56 -33.03 4.87 -2.36
CA ASN A 56 -33.51 6.23 -2.10
C ASN A 56 -32.73 6.92 -0.98
N SER A 57 -32.41 6.23 0.11
CA SER A 57 -31.57 6.77 1.18
C SER A 57 -30.14 7.11 0.69
N LEU A 58 -29.57 6.30 -0.21
CA LEU A 58 -28.29 6.62 -0.84
C LEU A 58 -28.39 7.87 -1.73
N ARG A 59 -29.47 8.00 -2.51
CA ARG A 59 -29.76 9.18 -3.33
C ARG A 59 -29.89 10.45 -2.47
N GLU A 60 -30.61 10.39 -1.35
CA GLU A 60 -30.75 11.50 -0.40
C GLU A 60 -29.40 11.91 0.20
N ALA A 61 -28.57 10.94 0.59
CA ALA A 61 -27.23 11.21 1.11
C ALA A 61 -26.32 11.87 0.05
N MET A 62 -26.43 11.48 -1.23
CA MET A 62 -25.72 12.14 -2.33
C MET A 62 -26.18 13.58 -2.52
N LEU A 63 -27.50 13.82 -2.53
CA LEU A 63 -28.06 15.17 -2.66
C LEU A 63 -27.66 16.09 -1.51
N ALA A 64 -27.52 15.56 -0.29
CA ALA A 64 -27.04 16.31 0.86
C ALA A 64 -25.57 16.75 0.68
N VAL A 65 -24.72 15.90 0.10
CA VAL A 65 -23.34 16.29 -0.26
C VAL A 65 -23.35 17.35 -1.38
N TRP A 66 -24.23 17.21 -2.36
CA TRP A 66 -24.32 18.14 -3.50
C TRP A 66 -24.87 19.53 -3.17
N ALA A 67 -25.40 19.73 -1.95
CA ALA A 67 -25.79 21.05 -1.47
C ALA A 67 -24.58 21.97 -1.30
N ASP A 68 -23.43 21.40 -0.94
CA ASP A 68 -22.21 22.13 -0.56
C ASP A 68 -21.06 21.96 -1.58
N THR A 69 -21.16 21.01 -2.54
CA THR A 69 -20.13 20.80 -3.58
C THR A 69 -20.68 20.19 -4.88
N GLU A 70 -19.95 20.32 -5.98
CA GLU A 70 -20.26 19.64 -7.25
C GLU A 70 -19.54 18.29 -7.39
N SER A 71 -18.51 18.03 -6.60
CA SER A 71 -17.78 16.76 -6.59
C SER A 71 -17.06 16.49 -5.28
N ILE A 72 -16.84 15.22 -4.96
CA ILE A 72 -15.99 14.79 -3.84
C ILE A 72 -14.93 13.81 -4.31
N GLN A 73 -13.72 13.99 -3.78
CA GLN A 73 -12.56 13.14 -4.05
C GLN A 73 -12.24 12.31 -2.80
N ILE A 74 -12.15 11.00 -2.98
CA ILE A 74 -12.04 10.03 -1.91
C ILE A 74 -10.82 9.17 -2.15
N GLN A 75 -9.89 9.19 -1.20
CA GLN A 75 -8.71 8.35 -1.22
C GLN A 75 -9.08 6.96 -0.70
N VAL A 76 -8.70 5.95 -1.48
CA VAL A 76 -9.00 4.55 -1.21
C VAL A 76 -7.76 3.89 -0.62
N HIS A 77 -7.87 3.46 0.63
CA HIS A 77 -6.92 2.56 1.28
C HIS A 77 -7.56 1.18 1.47
N GLU A 78 -6.77 0.19 1.87
CA GLU A 78 -7.25 -1.19 2.01
C GLU A 78 -8.42 -1.32 3.00
N HIS A 79 -8.33 -0.68 4.16
CA HIS A 79 -9.32 -0.79 5.25
C HIS A 79 -10.14 0.47 5.49
N ARG A 80 -9.87 1.56 4.75
CA ARG A 80 -10.51 2.84 4.99
C ARG A 80 -10.64 3.69 3.73
N LEU A 81 -11.61 4.58 3.75
CA LEU A 81 -11.77 5.65 2.77
C LEU A 81 -11.52 6.98 3.47
N LEU A 82 -10.74 7.86 2.84
CA LEU A 82 -10.42 9.17 3.39
C LEU A 82 -10.99 10.28 2.50
N PHE A 83 -11.57 11.30 3.11
CA PHE A 83 -11.95 12.55 2.48
C PHE A 83 -11.11 13.67 3.08
N MET A 84 -10.34 14.40 2.28
CA MET A 84 -9.44 15.47 2.76
C MET A 84 -8.48 15.01 3.89
N GLY A 85 -8.07 13.74 3.87
CA GLY A 85 -7.19 13.13 4.89
C GLY A 85 -7.93 12.58 6.13
N GLU A 86 -9.22 12.85 6.27
CA GLU A 86 -10.06 12.40 7.39
C GLU A 86 -10.84 11.12 7.05
N GLU A 87 -10.97 10.22 8.01
CA GLU A 87 -11.61 8.91 7.80
C GLU A 87 -13.13 9.03 7.68
N VAL A 88 -13.68 8.58 6.54
CA VAL A 88 -15.13 8.57 6.26
C VAL A 88 -15.75 7.17 6.25
N TYR A 89 -14.95 6.14 6.08
CA TYR A 89 -15.38 4.74 6.15
C TYR A 89 -14.22 3.88 6.64
N LYS A 90 -14.51 2.90 7.50
CA LYS A 90 -13.55 1.91 7.99
C LYS A 90 -14.20 0.53 8.02
N SER A 91 -13.47 -0.49 7.58
CA SER A 91 -13.86 -1.89 7.70
C SER A 91 -12.64 -2.78 7.90
N GLU A 92 -12.64 -3.56 8.97
CA GLU A 92 -11.53 -4.45 9.35
C GLU A 92 -11.63 -5.82 8.66
N GLU A 93 -12.84 -6.21 8.23
CA GLU A 93 -13.09 -7.46 7.51
C GLU A 93 -13.05 -7.25 5.99
N ARG A 94 -12.46 -8.18 5.25
CA ARG A 94 -12.41 -8.10 3.77
C ARG A 94 -13.71 -8.51 3.11
N THR A 95 -14.42 -9.43 3.75
CA THR A 95 -15.76 -9.84 3.38
C THR A 95 -16.70 -8.66 3.57
N ASP A 96 -17.21 -8.09 2.47
CA ASP A 96 -18.16 -6.96 2.52
C ASP A 96 -17.58 -5.56 2.74
N SER A 97 -16.26 -5.40 2.70
CA SER A 97 -15.62 -4.07 2.74
C SER A 97 -15.69 -3.35 1.40
N LEU A 98 -16.21 -2.12 1.43
CA LEU A 98 -16.18 -1.17 0.31
C LEU A 98 -14.74 -0.79 -0.05
N SER A 99 -13.93 -0.44 0.95
CA SER A 99 -12.56 0.02 0.75
C SER A 99 -11.69 -1.06 0.10
N PHE A 100 -11.84 -2.31 0.56
CA PHE A 100 -11.11 -3.44 0.01
C PHE A 100 -11.53 -3.76 -1.42
N MET A 101 -12.81 -3.64 -1.76
CA MET A 101 -13.34 -3.88 -3.11
C MET A 101 -12.67 -3.00 -4.16
N PHE A 102 -12.50 -1.72 -3.86
CA PHE A 102 -11.81 -0.79 -4.75
C PHE A 102 -10.29 -1.03 -4.72
N TRP A 103 -9.73 -1.25 -3.53
CA TRP A 103 -8.29 -1.36 -3.36
C TRP A 103 -7.68 -2.61 -4.02
N LYS A 104 -8.37 -3.77 -3.96
CA LYS A 104 -7.88 -5.06 -4.49
C LYS A 104 -7.59 -5.03 -5.99
N ASP A 105 -8.29 -4.17 -6.73
CA ASP A 105 -8.20 -4.04 -8.19
C ASP A 105 -7.49 -2.73 -8.58
N GLY A 106 -6.71 -2.17 -7.65
CA GLY A 106 -5.77 -1.08 -7.92
C GLY A 106 -6.36 0.32 -7.85
N ILE A 107 -7.65 0.49 -7.54
CA ILE A 107 -8.26 1.82 -7.38
C ILE A 107 -7.73 2.43 -6.08
N ARG A 108 -7.19 3.65 -6.19
CA ARG A 108 -6.61 4.42 -5.07
C ARG A 108 -7.33 5.73 -4.83
N GLU A 109 -8.14 6.15 -5.79
CA GLU A 109 -8.89 7.37 -5.73
C GLU A 109 -10.21 7.19 -6.44
N ILE A 110 -11.27 7.75 -5.88
CA ILE A 110 -12.60 7.78 -6.46
C ILE A 110 -13.08 9.23 -6.42
N ILE A 111 -13.65 9.69 -7.52
CA ILE A 111 -14.27 11.01 -7.62
C ILE A 111 -15.73 10.80 -7.98
N LEU A 112 -16.62 11.23 -7.08
CA LEU A 112 -18.05 11.25 -7.31
C LEU A 112 -18.44 12.67 -7.73
N GLU A 113 -19.13 12.80 -8.85
CA GLU A 113 -19.62 14.08 -9.39
C GLU A 113 -21.15 14.13 -9.29
N ARG A 114 -21.71 15.34 -9.12
CA ARG A 114 -23.15 15.56 -9.17
C ARG A 114 -23.72 15.05 -10.49
N GLY A 115 -24.85 14.34 -10.42
CA GLY A 115 -25.48 13.64 -11.56
C GLY A 115 -25.30 12.12 -11.50
N LEU A 116 -24.39 11.60 -10.66
CA LEU A 116 -24.26 10.16 -10.41
C LEU A 116 -25.52 9.58 -9.76
N GLU A 117 -26.23 10.37 -8.94
CA GLU A 117 -27.44 9.96 -8.23
C GLU A 117 -28.59 9.56 -9.16
N ASP A 118 -28.60 9.99 -10.43
CA ASP A 118 -29.72 9.82 -11.35
C ASP A 118 -29.75 8.45 -12.05
N ALA A 119 -29.45 8.40 -13.35
CA ALA A 119 -29.53 7.19 -14.16
C ALA A 119 -28.28 6.30 -14.00
N GLU A 120 -27.19 6.84 -13.48
CA GLU A 120 -25.93 6.12 -13.30
C GLU A 120 -25.85 5.34 -11.97
N LEU A 121 -26.61 5.75 -10.95
CA LEU A 121 -26.59 5.11 -9.63
C LEU A 121 -26.88 3.60 -9.70
N PRO A 122 -27.93 3.11 -10.41
CA PRO A 122 -28.19 1.68 -10.52
C PRO A 122 -27.08 0.94 -11.30
N LEU A 123 -26.55 1.56 -12.36
CA LEU A 123 -25.47 0.98 -13.18
C LEU A 123 -24.17 0.82 -12.38
N TRP A 124 -23.85 1.83 -11.57
CA TRP A 124 -22.70 1.81 -10.68
C TRP A 124 -22.84 0.73 -9.62
N LEU A 125 -24.01 0.61 -8.96
CA LEU A 125 -24.25 -0.45 -7.97
C LEU A 125 -24.17 -1.85 -8.59
N ALA A 126 -24.71 -2.03 -9.80
CA ALA A 126 -24.63 -3.30 -10.54
C ALA A 126 -23.18 -3.67 -10.90
N ALA A 127 -22.37 -2.70 -11.34
CA ALA A 127 -20.95 -2.90 -11.61
C ALA A 127 -20.17 -3.31 -10.34
N LEU A 128 -20.42 -2.62 -9.23
CA LEU A 128 -19.84 -2.97 -7.93
C LEU A 128 -20.31 -4.33 -7.41
N GLN A 129 -21.53 -4.78 -7.73
CA GLN A 129 -21.99 -6.11 -7.35
C GLN A 129 -21.38 -7.20 -8.24
N ARG A 130 -21.32 -6.99 -9.56
CA ARG A 130 -20.72 -7.92 -10.52
C ARG A 130 -19.27 -8.24 -10.18
N SER A 131 -18.49 -7.23 -9.79
CA SER A 131 -17.08 -7.38 -9.39
C SER A 131 -16.82 -8.23 -8.14
N ARG A 132 -17.87 -8.47 -7.34
CA ARG A 132 -17.78 -9.25 -6.10
C ARG A 132 -18.09 -10.71 -6.30
N ASN A 133 -18.68 -11.06 -7.44
CA ASN A 133 -19.07 -12.42 -7.81
C ASN A 133 -18.12 -13.03 -8.85
N LEU A 134 -16.98 -12.38 -9.12
CA LEU A 134 -15.98 -12.85 -10.09
C LEU A 134 -15.21 -14.05 -9.54
N THR A 135 -15.06 -15.08 -10.38
CA THR A 135 -14.08 -16.16 -10.22
C THR A 135 -12.67 -15.68 -10.60
N ALA A 136 -11.63 -16.45 -10.28
CA ALA A 136 -10.22 -16.12 -10.60
C ALA A 136 -9.94 -15.91 -12.12
N GLU A 137 -10.86 -16.30 -12.99
CA GLU A 137 -10.83 -16.11 -14.46
C GLU A 137 -11.71 -14.95 -14.98
N GLY A 138 -12.39 -14.20 -14.09
CA GLY A 138 -13.29 -13.10 -14.48
C GLY A 138 -12.59 -11.74 -14.60
N ASP A 139 -13.24 -10.82 -15.32
CA ASP A 139 -12.78 -9.44 -15.54
C ASP A 139 -12.62 -8.67 -14.21
N ASP A 140 -11.48 -8.03 -13.94
CA ASP A 140 -11.28 -7.23 -12.71
C ASP A 140 -12.28 -6.05 -12.57
N LEU A 141 -12.46 -5.50 -11.37
CA LEU A 141 -13.37 -4.35 -11.13
C LEU A 141 -13.02 -3.16 -12.03
N LEU A 142 -11.74 -3.00 -12.37
CA LEU A 142 -11.28 -1.94 -13.27
C LEU A 142 -11.91 -2.12 -14.66
N THR A 143 -11.87 -3.32 -15.21
CA THR A 143 -12.53 -3.69 -16.48
C THR A 143 -14.03 -3.50 -16.38
N ILE A 144 -14.70 -3.96 -15.32
CA ILE A 144 -16.15 -3.83 -15.16
C ILE A 144 -16.59 -2.36 -15.05
N LEU A 145 -15.90 -1.55 -14.24
CA LEU A 145 -16.19 -0.12 -14.12
C LEU A 145 -15.95 0.61 -15.44
N TRP A 146 -15.02 0.12 -16.24
CA TRP A 146 -14.74 0.68 -17.55
C TRP A 146 -15.75 0.24 -18.62
N GLU A 147 -16.26 -1.00 -18.57
CA GLU A 147 -17.41 -1.46 -19.35
C GLU A 147 -18.68 -0.66 -19.04
N ALA A 148 -18.87 -0.29 -17.76
CA ALA A 148 -20.07 0.36 -17.26
C ALA A 148 -20.28 1.80 -17.77
N ASP A 149 -19.26 2.43 -18.37
CA ASP A 149 -19.36 3.73 -19.06
C ASP A 149 -20.01 4.86 -18.24
N LEU A 150 -19.62 4.98 -16.96
CA LEU A 150 -20.12 6.00 -16.05
C LEU A 150 -19.51 7.39 -16.39
N SER A 151 -20.34 8.44 -16.40
CA SER A 151 -19.89 9.81 -16.72
C SER A 151 -19.63 10.67 -15.49
N HIS A 152 -20.33 10.40 -14.40
CA HIS A 152 -20.26 11.14 -13.14
C HIS A 152 -19.52 10.37 -12.03
N PHE A 153 -18.88 9.24 -12.39
CA PHE A 153 -17.97 8.48 -11.55
C PHE A 153 -16.59 8.42 -12.21
N ARG A 154 -15.55 8.83 -11.50
CA ARG A 154 -14.16 8.73 -11.96
C ARG A 154 -13.32 8.03 -10.91
N TYR A 155 -12.19 7.51 -11.35
CA TYR A 155 -11.28 6.81 -10.46
C TYR A 155 -9.84 7.01 -10.91
N GLY A 156 -8.95 7.16 -9.92
CA GLY A 156 -7.51 7.02 -10.07
C GLY A 156 -7.11 5.61 -9.65
N TYR A 157 -6.26 4.96 -10.45
CA TYR A 157 -5.78 3.62 -10.15
C TYR A 157 -4.25 3.54 -10.25
N VAL A 158 -3.67 2.69 -9.43
CA VAL A 158 -2.28 2.27 -9.48
C VAL A 158 -2.26 0.84 -10.02
N ASP A 159 -1.52 0.65 -11.10
CA ASP A 159 -1.43 -0.64 -11.80
C ASP A 159 -0.66 -1.66 -10.94
N LEU A 160 -1.39 -2.58 -10.30
CA LEU A 160 -0.87 -3.59 -9.36
C LEU A 160 0.15 -4.55 -10.00
N LEU A 161 0.18 -4.64 -11.34
CA LEU A 161 1.20 -5.41 -12.07
C LEU A 161 2.59 -4.74 -12.03
N ALA A 162 2.68 -3.46 -11.65
CA ALA A 162 3.94 -2.73 -11.47
C ALA A 162 4.62 -2.97 -10.10
N GLU A 163 3.92 -3.55 -9.12
CA GLU A 163 4.44 -3.81 -7.77
C GLU A 163 4.68 -5.30 -7.45
N GLY A 164 4.48 -6.21 -8.43
CA GLY A 164 4.63 -7.65 -8.20
C GLY A 164 3.69 -8.19 -7.12
N VAL A 165 2.55 -7.54 -6.92
CA VAL A 165 1.50 -8.00 -5.99
C VAL A 165 0.62 -8.99 -6.75
N MET A 166 0.60 -10.24 -6.27
CA MET A 166 -0.35 -11.24 -6.74
C MET A 166 -1.77 -10.72 -6.49
N THR A 167 -2.65 -10.82 -7.49
CA THR A 167 -4.09 -10.67 -7.28
C THR A 167 -4.53 -11.62 -6.16
N PRO A 168 -5.18 -11.12 -5.08
CA PRO A 168 -5.68 -12.00 -4.03
C PRO A 168 -6.73 -12.93 -4.62
N GLU A 169 -6.54 -14.25 -4.51
CA GLU A 169 -7.60 -15.21 -4.82
C GLU A 169 -8.80 -14.92 -3.90
N ALA A 170 -9.99 -14.80 -4.50
CA ALA A 170 -11.24 -14.65 -3.78
C ALA A 170 -11.41 -15.88 -2.87
N GLY A 171 -11.31 -15.67 -1.55
CA GLY A 171 -11.53 -16.73 -0.58
C GLY A 171 -12.94 -17.29 -0.67
N ASP A 172 -13.06 -18.61 -0.48
CA ASP A 172 -14.29 -19.37 -0.52
C ASP A 172 -15.43 -18.67 0.24
N THR A 173 -16.50 -18.38 -0.48
CA THR A 173 -17.71 -17.78 0.09
C THR A 173 -18.48 -18.84 0.87
N SER A 174 -18.12 -19.04 2.13
CA SER A 174 -19.00 -19.74 3.07
C SER A 174 -20.27 -18.90 3.27
N HIS A 175 -21.40 -19.42 2.81
CA HIS A 175 -22.73 -18.87 3.06
C HIS A 175 -22.96 -18.68 4.57
N VAL A 176 -22.80 -17.45 5.06
CA VAL A 176 -23.29 -17.02 6.36
C VAL A 176 -24.72 -16.50 6.17
N ASP A 177 -25.62 -16.91 7.04
CA ASP A 177 -27.04 -16.52 7.02
C ASP A 177 -27.21 -15.02 7.38
N LEU A 178 -27.02 -14.17 6.37
CA LEU A 178 -27.01 -12.69 6.44
C LEU A 178 -28.38 -12.07 6.76
N SER A 179 -29.46 -12.87 6.75
CA SER A 179 -30.85 -12.43 6.99
C SER A 179 -31.03 -11.84 8.39
N SER A 180 -30.42 -12.47 9.39
CA SER A 180 -30.67 -12.20 10.82
C SER A 180 -30.00 -10.93 11.36
N VAL A 181 -28.96 -10.43 10.67
CA VAL A 181 -28.20 -9.24 11.10
C VAL A 181 -28.87 -7.94 10.63
N LEU A 182 -29.56 -7.97 9.48
CA LEU A 182 -30.27 -6.81 8.92
C LEU A 182 -31.62 -6.54 9.59
N GLU A 183 -32.33 -7.57 10.07
CA GLU A 183 -33.58 -7.40 10.82
C GLU A 183 -33.36 -6.68 12.16
N GLY A 184 -32.16 -6.80 12.76
CA GLY A 184 -31.78 -6.08 13.98
C GLY A 184 -31.61 -4.57 13.78
N GLU A 185 -31.17 -4.12 12.60
CA GLU A 185 -30.98 -2.69 12.30
C GLU A 185 -32.24 -2.00 11.76
N LEU A 186 -33.18 -2.75 11.16
CA LEU A 186 -34.47 -2.23 10.69
C LEU A 186 -35.51 -2.04 11.82
N GLY A 187 -35.30 -2.69 12.97
CA GLY A 187 -36.23 -2.66 14.11
C GLY A 187 -36.04 -1.51 15.11
N ALA A 188 -34.97 -0.72 15.00
CA ALA A 188 -34.56 0.22 16.05
C ALA A 188 -35.05 1.67 15.87
N GLU A 189 -35.91 1.96 14.89
CA GLU A 189 -36.28 3.34 14.51
C GLU A 189 -37.70 3.78 14.98
N LEU A 190 -38.26 3.17 16.03
CA LEU A 190 -39.55 3.58 16.59
C LEU A 190 -39.51 3.67 18.12
N ALA A 191 -38.97 4.77 18.65
CA ALA A 191 -39.31 5.26 20.00
C ALA A 191 -39.16 6.79 20.07
N PRO A 192 -40.15 7.54 20.59
CA PRO A 192 -40.11 9.01 20.62
C PRO A 192 -39.32 9.54 21.85
N PRO A 193 -38.78 10.79 21.79
CA PRO A 193 -37.90 11.33 22.82
C PRO A 193 -38.69 11.99 23.96
N GLY A 194 -38.18 11.84 25.20
CA GLY A 194 -38.72 12.49 26.39
C GLY A 194 -37.62 13.06 27.28
N SER A 195 -37.53 14.40 27.25
CA SER A 195 -37.22 15.38 28.32
C SER A 195 -36.07 15.16 29.32
N GLU A 196 -35.19 16.18 29.33
CA GLU A 196 -34.25 16.60 30.37
C GLU A 196 -34.90 16.84 31.74
N GLU A 197 -34.15 16.66 32.83
CA GLU A 197 -33.86 17.75 33.80
C GLU A 197 -32.84 17.32 34.88
N ALA A 198 -31.99 18.29 35.26
CA ALA A 198 -30.94 18.21 36.26
C ALA A 198 -31.47 18.48 37.69
N GLY A 199 -30.77 17.98 38.72
CA GLY A 199 -31.03 18.37 40.10
C GLY A 199 -30.22 17.65 41.17
N ASP A 200 -29.15 18.32 41.62
CA ASP A 200 -28.73 18.53 43.02
C ASP A 200 -28.48 17.35 43.99
N GLN A 201 -27.25 17.31 44.54
CA GLN A 201 -26.87 16.67 45.81
C GLN A 201 -26.33 17.79 46.73
N PRO A 202 -26.46 17.78 48.09
CA PRO A 202 -25.95 16.72 49.01
C PRO A 202 -26.80 16.54 50.30
N GLN A 203 -26.64 15.56 51.22
CA GLN A 203 -25.51 15.08 52.04
C GLN A 203 -25.89 13.73 52.70
N PRO A 204 -24.93 13.01 53.31
CA PRO A 204 -25.12 12.73 54.74
C PRO A 204 -23.88 13.04 55.59
N SER A 205 -24.18 13.59 56.76
CA SER A 205 -23.32 13.87 57.90
C SER A 205 -22.89 12.60 58.65
N VAL A 206 -21.60 12.46 58.96
CA VAL A 206 -21.09 12.10 60.31
C VAL A 206 -19.66 12.67 60.46
N SER A 207 -19.40 13.25 61.64
CA SER A 207 -18.25 14.09 62.02
C SER A 207 -16.94 13.34 62.30
N PRO A 208 -15.77 13.90 61.91
CA PRO A 208 -14.43 13.37 62.11
C PRO A 208 -13.77 13.85 63.42
N GLU A 209 -14.41 13.65 64.58
CA GLU A 209 -13.82 14.06 65.88
C GLU A 209 -13.19 12.92 66.70
N ASP A 210 -13.19 11.68 66.20
CA ASP A 210 -12.59 10.52 66.89
C ASP A 210 -11.39 9.87 66.17
N PHE A 211 -10.79 10.55 65.18
CA PHE A 211 -9.49 10.15 64.66
C PHE A 211 -8.54 11.35 64.60
N ASN A 212 -7.49 11.29 65.41
CA ASN A 212 -6.35 12.19 65.34
C ASN A 212 -5.19 11.46 64.64
N PRO A 213 -5.08 11.49 63.29
CA PRO A 213 -3.87 11.12 62.57
C PRO A 213 -3.00 12.35 62.24
N THR A 214 -3.20 13.48 62.90
CA THR A 214 -2.53 14.76 62.60
C THR A 214 -1.17 14.93 63.29
N LEU A 215 -0.32 13.90 63.21
CA LEU A 215 1.13 14.08 63.40
C LEU A 215 1.97 13.61 62.20
N TYR A 216 1.35 13.00 61.18
CA TYR A 216 1.95 12.72 59.87
C TYR A 216 0.91 12.83 58.75
N SER A 217 0.03 13.84 58.81
CA SER A 217 -0.90 14.10 57.71
C SER A 217 -0.15 14.81 56.58
N LEU A 218 0.13 14.07 55.51
CA LEU A 218 0.64 14.66 54.28
C LEU A 218 -0.38 15.70 53.78
N GLY A 219 0.08 16.92 53.53
CA GLY A 219 -0.76 17.95 52.92
C GLY A 219 -1.26 17.50 51.54
N PRO A 220 -2.37 18.05 51.02
CA PRO A 220 -2.87 17.71 49.69
C PRO A 220 -1.81 17.83 48.58
N ALA A 221 -0.93 18.84 48.67
CA ALA A 221 0.19 19.03 47.74
C ALA A 221 1.32 18.00 47.93
N GLU A 222 1.60 17.57 49.16
CA GLU A 222 2.60 16.53 49.44
C GLU A 222 2.10 15.14 49.00
N MET A 223 0.80 14.86 49.20
CA MET A 223 0.16 13.66 48.68
C MET A 223 0.20 13.63 47.15
N GLU A 224 -0.08 14.76 46.49
CA GLU A 224 -0.03 14.83 45.04
C GLU A 224 1.40 14.68 44.51
N TYR A 225 2.38 15.32 45.17
CA TYR A 225 3.80 15.12 44.87
C TYR A 225 4.21 13.66 45.02
N LEU A 226 3.88 13.01 46.14
CA LEU A 226 4.20 11.60 46.38
C LEU A 226 3.48 10.65 45.42
N ARG A 227 2.23 10.95 45.01
CA ARG A 227 1.54 10.21 43.95
C ARG A 227 2.26 10.36 42.62
N SER A 228 2.71 11.57 42.30
CA SER A 228 3.46 11.83 41.06
C SER A 228 4.82 11.12 41.04
N GLU A 229 5.54 11.09 42.16
CA GLU A 229 6.83 10.37 42.30
C GLU A 229 6.62 8.86 42.31
N LEU A 230 5.58 8.36 42.98
CA LEU A 230 5.24 6.94 42.95
C LEU A 230 4.84 6.49 41.54
N GLU A 231 4.07 7.30 40.82
CA GLU A 231 3.69 7.00 39.45
C GLU A 231 4.92 7.01 38.53
N ARG A 232 5.84 7.97 38.70
CA ARG A 232 7.14 7.98 38.00
C ARG A 232 7.95 6.72 38.27
N GLU A 233 8.08 6.30 39.53
CA GLU A 233 8.83 5.09 39.89
C GLU A 233 8.13 3.82 39.41
N ARG A 234 6.79 3.79 39.39
CA ARG A 234 6.02 2.65 38.83
C ARG A 234 6.12 2.55 37.31
N GLN A 235 6.25 3.67 36.62
CA GLN A 235 6.45 3.74 35.17
C GLN A 235 7.91 3.55 34.76
N ARG A 236 8.86 3.57 35.72
CA ARG A 236 10.27 3.37 35.46
C ARG A 236 10.55 1.94 34.98
N ASP A 237 11.24 1.83 33.84
CA ASP A 237 11.64 0.52 33.32
C ASP A 237 12.92 0.02 34.00
N LEU A 238 12.76 -0.60 35.17
CA LEU A 238 13.87 -1.20 35.93
C LEU A 238 14.69 -2.20 35.10
N ARG A 239 14.11 -2.82 34.07
CA ARG A 239 14.83 -3.78 33.22
C ARG A 239 15.88 -3.09 32.38
N ALA A 240 15.57 -1.92 31.84
CA ALA A 240 16.52 -1.12 31.06
C ALA A 240 17.71 -0.69 31.94
N ASP A 241 17.45 -0.25 33.17
CA ASP A 241 18.50 0.14 34.13
C ASP A 241 19.42 -1.04 34.50
N VAL A 242 18.85 -2.23 34.72
CA VAL A 242 19.63 -3.45 35.00
C VAL A 242 20.45 -3.86 33.78
N LEU A 243 19.89 -3.80 32.58
CA LEU A 243 20.62 -4.11 31.34
C LEU A 243 21.77 -3.12 31.13
N ALA A 244 21.54 -1.82 31.30
CA ALA A 244 22.58 -0.81 31.21
C ALA A 244 23.72 -1.08 32.20
N ALA A 245 23.40 -1.37 33.46
CA ALA A 245 24.41 -1.72 34.45
C ALA A 245 25.18 -3.01 34.11
N LEU A 246 24.55 -4.00 33.47
CA LEU A 246 25.23 -5.20 32.98
C LEU A 246 26.18 -4.88 31.82
N PHE A 247 25.76 -4.03 30.87
CA PHE A 247 26.61 -3.60 29.76
C PHE A 247 27.79 -2.74 30.24
N ASP A 248 27.58 -1.82 31.20
CA ASP A 248 28.67 -1.08 31.85
C ASP A 248 29.74 -2.02 32.44
N ARG A 249 29.33 -3.15 33.02
CA ARG A 249 30.25 -4.17 33.56
C ARG A 249 30.88 -5.04 32.47
N LEU A 250 30.16 -5.29 31.38
CA LEU A 250 30.66 -6.02 30.22
C LEU A 250 31.76 -5.22 29.50
N GLU A 251 31.64 -3.90 29.50
CA GLU A 251 32.59 -2.98 28.88
C GLU A 251 33.94 -2.86 29.61
N GLU A 252 34.06 -3.40 30.83
CA GLU A 252 35.30 -3.35 31.61
C GLU A 252 36.33 -4.40 31.13
N PRO A 253 37.37 -4.03 30.36
CA PRO A 253 38.23 -5.03 29.69
C PRO A 253 39.13 -5.79 30.67
N ARG A 254 39.28 -5.27 31.89
CA ARG A 254 40.14 -5.83 32.93
C ARG A 254 39.56 -7.09 33.58
N PHE A 255 38.31 -7.44 33.31
CA PHE A 255 37.59 -8.54 33.98
C PHE A 255 36.98 -9.54 32.99
N PRO A 256 37.79 -10.31 32.25
CA PRO A 256 37.29 -11.20 31.19
C PRO A 256 36.39 -12.33 31.71
N GLU A 257 36.64 -12.87 32.90
CA GLU A 257 35.76 -13.88 33.51
C GLU A 257 34.35 -13.33 33.75
N ARG A 258 34.26 -12.08 34.22
CA ARG A 258 32.98 -11.38 34.40
C ARG A 258 32.28 -11.14 33.07
N GLN A 259 33.03 -10.80 32.02
CA GLN A 259 32.47 -10.66 30.67
C GLN A 259 31.81 -11.95 30.22
N LEU A 260 32.49 -13.09 30.37
CA LEU A 260 31.93 -14.39 30.02
C LEU A 260 30.69 -14.72 30.86
N GLU A 261 30.70 -14.47 32.17
CA GLU A 261 29.53 -14.69 33.03
C GLU A 261 28.31 -13.87 32.57
N ILE A 262 28.50 -12.57 32.30
CA ILE A 262 27.44 -11.68 31.81
C ILE A 262 26.89 -12.18 30.47
N LEU A 263 27.77 -12.57 29.54
CA LEU A 263 27.35 -13.10 28.23
C LEU A 263 26.54 -14.40 28.37
N HIS A 264 26.90 -15.28 29.30
CA HIS A 264 26.11 -16.50 29.59
C HIS A 264 24.73 -16.16 30.17
N VAL A 265 24.65 -15.16 31.04
CA VAL A 265 23.37 -14.66 31.58
C VAL A 265 22.50 -14.11 30.44
N LEU A 266 23.04 -13.24 29.59
CA LEU A 266 22.33 -12.67 28.44
C LEU A 266 21.84 -13.75 27.47
N ARG A 267 22.67 -14.76 27.19
CA ARG A 267 22.29 -15.93 26.36
C ARG A 267 21.10 -16.69 26.93
N SER A 268 21.04 -16.83 28.26
CA SER A 268 19.91 -17.49 28.94
C SER A 268 18.65 -16.63 29.00
N LEU A 269 18.80 -15.31 29.03
CA LEU A 269 17.72 -14.34 29.15
C LEU A 269 16.97 -14.11 27.83
N LEU A 270 17.69 -14.09 26.70
CA LEU A 270 17.13 -13.78 25.38
C LEU A 270 15.93 -14.66 24.98
N PRO A 271 15.99 -16.01 25.09
CA PRO A 271 14.83 -16.85 24.79
C PRO A 271 13.63 -16.56 25.69
N ASN A 272 13.86 -16.22 26.96
CA ASN A 272 12.79 -15.87 27.90
C ASN A 272 12.09 -14.57 27.48
N LEU A 273 12.87 -13.54 27.12
CA LEU A 273 12.34 -12.26 26.63
C LEU A 273 11.57 -12.44 25.32
N LEU A 274 12.11 -13.23 24.38
CA LEU A 274 11.44 -13.56 23.12
C LEU A 274 10.11 -14.27 23.36
N SER A 275 10.08 -15.30 24.21
CA SER A 275 8.85 -16.06 24.52
C SER A 275 7.72 -15.21 25.12
N ARG A 276 8.08 -14.08 25.74
CA ARG A 276 7.14 -13.11 26.33
C ARG A 276 6.82 -11.94 25.42
N GLY A 277 7.38 -11.89 24.20
CA GLY A 277 7.20 -10.79 23.27
C GLY A 277 7.92 -9.50 23.63
N ALA A 278 8.91 -9.53 24.53
CA ALA A 278 9.65 -8.35 24.97
C ALA A 278 10.70 -7.89 23.94
N LEU A 279 10.27 -7.63 22.70
CA LEU A 279 11.13 -7.40 21.54
C LEU A 279 12.00 -6.14 21.65
N VAL A 280 11.53 -5.11 22.35
CA VAL A 280 12.32 -3.89 22.60
C VAL A 280 13.60 -4.24 23.37
N GLY A 281 13.49 -5.00 24.46
CA GLY A 281 14.63 -5.43 25.27
C GLY A 281 15.55 -6.40 24.50
N VAL A 282 14.98 -7.30 23.69
CA VAL A 282 15.77 -8.19 22.83
C VAL A 282 16.58 -7.39 21.80
N GLY A 283 15.94 -6.42 21.14
CA GLY A 283 16.59 -5.52 20.18
C GLY A 283 17.73 -4.73 20.82
N GLN A 284 17.50 -4.14 22.00
CA GLN A 284 18.53 -3.44 22.77
C GLN A 284 19.72 -4.34 23.11
N ILE A 285 19.47 -5.56 23.61
CA ILE A 285 20.55 -6.51 23.94
C ILE A 285 21.36 -6.86 22.69
N LEU A 286 20.71 -7.15 21.55
CA LEU A 286 21.43 -7.49 20.32
C LEU A 286 22.22 -6.31 19.75
N GLN A 287 21.68 -5.10 19.85
CA GLN A 287 22.36 -3.87 19.44
C GLN A 287 23.64 -3.65 20.25
N GLU A 288 23.55 -3.72 21.57
CA GLU A 288 24.70 -3.53 22.46
C GLU A 288 25.73 -4.66 22.29
N LEU A 289 25.29 -5.91 22.16
CA LEU A 289 26.19 -7.04 21.88
C LEU A 289 26.93 -6.88 20.55
N GLU A 290 26.25 -6.41 19.50
CA GLU A 290 26.90 -6.14 18.21
C GLU A 290 27.92 -5.01 18.32
N TRP A 291 27.59 -3.93 19.03
CA TRP A 291 28.50 -2.81 19.24
C TRP A 291 29.74 -3.25 20.03
N VAL A 292 29.57 -3.84 21.21
CA VAL A 292 30.65 -4.30 22.08
C VAL A 292 31.53 -5.37 21.41
N ALA A 293 30.96 -6.26 20.59
CA ALA A 293 31.74 -7.25 19.84
C ALA A 293 32.51 -6.67 18.65
N SER A 294 32.07 -5.52 18.11
CA SER A 294 32.73 -4.85 16.98
C SER A 294 33.85 -3.91 17.41
N GLU A 295 33.79 -3.38 18.63
CA GLU A 295 34.73 -2.39 19.13
C GLU A 295 36.02 -3.03 19.67
N GLN A 296 37.17 -2.48 19.28
CA GLN A 296 38.46 -3.05 19.65
C GLN A 296 38.82 -2.71 21.09
N GLY A 297 39.23 -3.73 21.86
CA GLY A 297 39.74 -3.55 23.22
C GLY A 297 38.66 -3.50 24.30
N ILE A 298 37.38 -3.69 23.96
CA ILE A 298 36.31 -3.88 24.95
C ILE A 298 36.27 -5.34 25.41
N LEU A 299 36.02 -6.27 24.49
CA LEU A 299 35.99 -7.70 24.77
C LEU A 299 37.31 -8.39 24.46
N GLU A 300 37.69 -9.34 25.32
CA GLU A 300 38.70 -10.34 24.98
C GLU A 300 38.21 -11.25 23.83
N PRO A 301 39.11 -11.86 23.03
CA PRO A 301 38.72 -12.65 21.85
C PRO A 301 37.72 -13.78 22.13
N GLU A 302 37.82 -14.42 23.30
CA GLU A 302 36.88 -15.46 23.72
C GLU A 302 35.49 -14.90 24.01
N ALA A 303 35.40 -13.78 24.74
CA ALA A 303 34.15 -13.10 25.02
C ALA A 303 33.50 -12.55 23.74
N ALA A 304 34.28 -11.99 22.82
CA ALA A 304 33.79 -11.54 21.52
C ALA A 304 33.21 -12.70 20.68
N ALA A 305 33.84 -13.87 20.73
CA ALA A 305 33.31 -15.07 20.08
C ALA A 305 31.98 -15.53 20.71
N VAL A 306 31.85 -15.48 22.04
CA VAL A 306 30.59 -15.80 22.72
C VAL A 306 29.50 -14.79 22.36
N ALA A 307 29.78 -13.48 22.42
CA ALA A 307 28.84 -12.43 22.02
C ALA A 307 28.34 -12.63 20.58
N THR A 308 29.25 -12.90 19.64
CA THR A 308 28.90 -13.21 18.25
C THR A 308 28.02 -14.46 18.16
N SER A 309 28.37 -15.51 18.91
CA SER A 309 27.62 -16.76 18.91
C SER A 309 26.17 -16.56 19.37
N VAL A 310 25.92 -15.68 20.34
CA VAL A 310 24.57 -15.34 20.83
C VAL A 310 23.71 -14.76 19.71
N ILE A 311 24.25 -13.80 18.94
CA ILE A 311 23.54 -13.20 17.80
C ILE A 311 23.31 -14.25 16.69
N ASP A 312 24.30 -15.13 16.46
CA ASP A 312 24.17 -16.24 15.51
C ASP A 312 23.03 -17.19 15.91
N GLU A 313 22.81 -17.48 17.20
CA GLU A 313 21.72 -18.35 17.68
C GLU A 313 20.33 -17.78 17.36
N MET A 314 20.17 -16.47 17.54
CA MET A 314 18.92 -15.77 17.24
C MET A 314 18.64 -15.71 15.73
N SER A 315 19.68 -15.82 14.92
CA SER A 315 19.60 -15.75 13.45
C SER A 315 19.42 -17.11 12.78
N ARG A 316 19.38 -18.21 13.55
CA ARG A 316 19.16 -19.57 13.03
C ARG A 316 17.77 -19.72 12.44
N GLU A 317 17.66 -20.53 11.39
CA GLU A 317 16.38 -20.81 10.73
C GLU A 317 15.31 -21.31 11.70
N SER A 318 15.64 -22.22 12.62
CA SER A 318 14.71 -22.74 13.63
C SER A 318 14.14 -21.61 14.51
N SER A 319 14.99 -20.73 15.01
CA SER A 319 14.60 -19.61 15.88
C SER A 319 13.66 -18.64 15.16
N LEU A 320 13.94 -18.36 13.89
CA LEU A 320 13.12 -17.46 13.07
C LEU A 320 11.78 -18.07 12.69
N VAL A 321 11.75 -19.36 12.37
CA VAL A 321 10.51 -20.10 12.08
C VAL A 321 9.62 -20.12 13.32
N GLU A 322 10.16 -20.46 14.49
CA GLU A 322 9.43 -20.46 15.76
C GLU A 322 8.88 -19.08 16.11
N LEU A 323 9.70 -18.02 15.94
CA LEU A 323 9.25 -16.65 16.15
C LEU A 323 8.07 -16.31 15.24
N VAL A 324 8.20 -16.53 13.93
CA VAL A 324 7.13 -16.20 12.97
C VAL A 324 5.87 -17.04 13.21
N GLN A 325 6.00 -18.29 13.65
CA GLN A 325 4.86 -19.10 14.07
C GLN A 325 4.17 -18.52 15.31
N ALA A 326 4.92 -18.17 16.36
CA ALA A 326 4.36 -17.56 17.57
C ALA A 326 3.64 -16.22 17.29
N LEU A 327 4.15 -15.45 16.33
CA LEU A 327 3.51 -14.22 15.84
C LEU A 327 2.21 -14.48 15.07
N ARG A 328 2.18 -15.52 14.24
CA ARG A 328 0.98 -15.91 13.49
C ARG A 328 -0.12 -16.45 14.39
N ASP A 329 0.26 -17.24 15.40
CA ASP A 329 -0.67 -17.86 16.33
C ASP A 329 -1.15 -16.90 17.42
N GLY A 330 -0.67 -15.64 17.41
CA GLY A 330 -1.03 -14.62 18.40
C GLY A 330 -0.49 -14.89 19.80
N SER A 331 0.42 -15.85 19.96
CA SER A 331 1.09 -16.14 21.24
C SER A 331 1.98 -14.98 21.70
N ILE A 332 2.46 -14.19 20.72
CA ILE A 332 3.18 -12.95 20.92
C ILE A 332 2.48 -11.88 20.07
N ALA A 333 2.08 -10.78 20.69
CA ALA A 333 1.49 -9.61 20.01
C ALA A 333 2.51 -8.46 20.05
N PRO A 334 3.47 -8.41 19.12
CA PRO A 334 4.50 -7.39 19.17
C PRO A 334 4.02 -6.07 18.59
N ASP A 335 4.67 -5.00 19.05
CA ASP A 335 4.70 -3.77 18.30
C ASP A 335 5.52 -3.96 17.00
N ALA A 336 4.96 -3.55 15.87
CA ALA A 336 5.58 -3.73 14.55
C ALA A 336 6.95 -3.03 14.43
N PRO A 337 7.10 -1.75 14.85
CA PRO A 337 8.40 -1.10 14.98
C PRO A 337 9.40 -1.88 15.84
N ALA A 338 9.00 -2.37 17.02
CA ALA A 338 9.89 -3.16 17.88
C ALA A 338 10.36 -4.46 17.21
N LEU A 339 9.48 -5.15 16.49
CA LEU A 339 9.85 -6.35 15.72
C LEU A 339 10.81 -6.02 14.58
N ALA A 340 10.53 -5.00 13.78
CA ALA A 340 11.43 -4.58 12.70
C ALA A 340 12.81 -4.16 13.24
N HIS A 341 12.84 -3.43 14.36
CA HIS A 341 14.06 -3.02 15.04
C HIS A 341 14.86 -4.22 15.55
N PHE A 342 14.24 -5.21 16.18
CA PHE A 342 14.93 -6.44 16.57
C PHE A 342 15.51 -7.19 15.35
N LEU A 343 14.72 -7.36 14.30
CA LEU A 343 15.11 -8.13 13.12
C LEU A 343 16.33 -7.54 12.41
N GLN A 344 16.52 -6.22 12.43
CA GLN A 344 17.65 -5.59 11.73
C GLN A 344 19.01 -5.95 12.32
N PHE A 345 19.08 -6.40 13.59
CA PHE A 345 20.31 -6.82 14.26
C PHE A 345 20.62 -8.31 14.09
N LEU A 346 19.77 -9.04 13.35
CA LEU A 346 20.07 -10.42 12.97
C LEU A 346 21.20 -10.48 11.95
N ARG A 347 21.86 -11.64 11.91
CA ARG A 347 22.98 -11.89 11.00
C ARG A 347 22.50 -11.94 9.55
N PRO A 348 23.36 -11.61 8.58
CA PRO A 348 22.97 -11.63 7.17
C PRO A 348 22.50 -13.00 6.66
N ALA A 349 22.92 -14.09 7.31
CA ALA A 349 22.46 -15.44 7.03
C ALA A 349 20.94 -15.63 7.24
N ALA A 350 20.29 -14.73 7.98
CA ALA A 350 18.84 -14.72 8.16
C ALA A 350 18.07 -14.22 6.93
N LEU A 351 18.72 -13.47 6.01
CA LEU A 351 18.04 -12.85 4.86
C LEU A 351 17.23 -13.85 4.01
N PRO A 352 17.78 -15.00 3.56
CA PRO A 352 17.02 -15.95 2.75
C PRO A 352 15.82 -16.51 3.52
N VAL A 353 15.97 -16.78 4.82
CA VAL A 353 14.92 -17.34 5.66
C VAL A 353 13.79 -16.33 5.86
N LEU A 354 14.13 -15.09 6.23
CA LEU A 354 13.14 -14.02 6.43
C LEU A 354 12.41 -13.66 5.14
N LEU A 355 13.08 -13.68 3.98
CA LEU A 355 12.42 -13.50 2.68
C LEU A 355 11.40 -14.60 2.38
N ARG A 356 11.72 -15.87 2.69
CA ARG A 356 10.78 -16.99 2.55
C ARG A 356 9.61 -16.86 3.52
N LEU A 357 9.89 -16.53 4.79
CA LEU A 357 8.87 -16.36 5.83
C LEU A 357 7.94 -15.20 5.51
N ALA A 358 8.47 -14.05 5.06
CA ALA A 358 7.67 -12.89 4.67
C ALA A 358 6.67 -13.24 3.55
N ARG A 359 7.07 -14.06 2.58
CA ARG A 359 6.18 -14.52 1.50
C ARG A 359 5.06 -15.41 2.01
N GLY A 360 5.37 -16.35 2.90
CA GLY A 360 4.40 -17.26 3.51
C GLY A 360 3.59 -16.65 4.66
N SER A 361 3.83 -15.38 4.98
CA SER A 361 3.16 -14.66 6.08
C SER A 361 1.91 -13.92 5.60
N GLY A 362 0.96 -13.76 6.51
CA GLY A 362 -0.23 -12.94 6.31
C GLY A 362 0.12 -11.46 6.14
N GLU A 363 -0.86 -10.67 5.72
CA GLU A 363 -0.64 -9.28 5.29
C GLU A 363 -0.23 -8.33 6.42
N ALA A 364 -0.58 -8.62 7.67
CA ALA A 364 -0.09 -7.87 8.82
C ALA A 364 1.42 -8.07 9.09
N LEU A 365 1.91 -9.31 8.96
CA LEU A 365 3.29 -9.66 9.34
C LEU A 365 4.29 -9.48 8.19
N ARG A 366 3.84 -9.67 6.94
CA ARG A 366 4.66 -9.51 5.73
C ARG A 366 5.41 -8.17 5.66
N PRO A 367 4.78 -6.98 5.84
CA PRO A 367 5.49 -5.70 5.76
C PRO A 367 6.54 -5.58 6.87
N VAL A 368 6.24 -6.03 8.08
CA VAL A 368 7.18 -5.94 9.21
C VAL A 368 8.41 -6.82 8.99
N LEU A 369 8.23 -8.03 8.49
CA LEU A 369 9.35 -8.91 8.10
C LEU A 369 10.17 -8.30 6.97
N ARG A 370 9.51 -7.66 5.98
CA ARG A 370 10.21 -6.95 4.89
C ARG A 370 11.02 -5.78 5.41
N GLU A 371 10.51 -4.99 6.36
CA GLU A 371 11.27 -3.92 6.99
C GLU A 371 12.49 -4.45 7.76
N GLY A 372 12.35 -5.58 8.48
CA GLY A 372 13.49 -6.28 9.08
C GLY A 372 14.55 -6.68 8.05
N VAL A 373 14.13 -7.27 6.92
CA VAL A 373 15.01 -7.62 5.79
C VAL A 373 15.72 -6.38 5.23
N HIS A 374 15.02 -5.26 5.04
CA HIS A 374 15.62 -4.00 4.60
C HIS A 374 16.66 -3.51 5.60
N GLY A 375 16.37 -3.58 6.90
CA GLY A 375 17.29 -3.24 7.98
C GLY A 375 18.58 -4.05 7.94
N ILE A 376 18.49 -5.38 7.87
CA ILE A 376 19.66 -6.27 7.75
C ILE A 376 20.46 -5.94 6.49
N ALA A 377 19.78 -5.79 5.34
CA ALA A 377 20.44 -5.52 4.06
C ALA A 377 21.14 -4.15 4.02
N ARG A 378 20.59 -3.14 4.71
CA ARG A 378 21.22 -1.81 4.85
C ARG A 378 22.48 -1.86 5.72
N ARG A 379 22.47 -2.65 6.80
CA ARG A 379 23.63 -2.86 7.68
C ARG A 379 24.70 -3.73 7.02
N HIS A 380 24.30 -4.67 6.17
CA HIS A 380 25.20 -5.61 5.51
C HIS A 380 24.99 -5.69 3.98
N PRO A 381 25.28 -4.62 3.22
CA PRO A 381 25.05 -4.58 1.77
C PRO A 381 25.75 -5.70 0.99
N GLN A 382 26.91 -6.18 1.49
CA GLN A 382 27.68 -7.27 0.90
C GLN A 382 26.90 -8.59 0.84
N ALA A 383 25.96 -8.82 1.77
CA ALA A 383 25.20 -10.06 1.86
C ALA A 383 24.22 -10.25 0.70
N ILE A 384 23.82 -9.15 0.06
CA ILE A 384 22.94 -9.18 -1.12
C ILE A 384 23.60 -9.95 -2.26
N SER A 385 24.94 -9.91 -2.38
CA SER A 385 25.68 -10.68 -3.39
C SER A 385 25.42 -12.19 -3.28
N GLY A 386 25.22 -12.69 -2.06
CA GLY A 386 24.86 -14.10 -1.82
C GLY A 386 23.45 -14.44 -2.32
N LEU A 387 22.51 -13.49 -2.26
CA LEU A 387 21.16 -13.66 -2.80
C LEU A 387 21.16 -13.70 -4.33
N LEU A 388 21.97 -12.86 -4.98
CA LEU A 388 22.06 -12.81 -6.45
C LEU A 388 22.62 -14.10 -7.07
N GLY A 389 23.45 -14.84 -6.31
CA GLY A 389 24.03 -16.12 -6.73
C GLY A 389 23.22 -17.34 -6.29
N HIS A 390 22.03 -17.17 -5.71
CA HIS A 390 21.24 -18.26 -5.15
C HIS A 390 20.62 -19.14 -6.25
N LYS A 391 20.40 -20.44 -5.98
CA LYS A 391 19.79 -21.37 -6.95
C LYS A 391 18.29 -21.16 -7.14
N ASP A 392 17.62 -20.71 -6.09
CA ASP A 392 16.20 -20.34 -6.11
C ASP A 392 16.02 -18.97 -6.77
N GLY A 393 15.43 -18.97 -7.97
CA GLY A 393 15.16 -17.76 -8.74
C GLY A 393 14.30 -16.74 -8.00
N VAL A 394 13.46 -17.15 -7.04
CA VAL A 394 12.68 -16.17 -6.27
C VAL A 394 13.55 -15.41 -5.28
N LEU A 395 14.52 -16.07 -4.65
CA LEU A 395 15.48 -15.38 -3.77
C LEU A 395 16.42 -14.47 -4.57
N VAL A 396 16.77 -14.86 -5.79
CA VAL A 396 17.52 -13.98 -6.72
C VAL A 396 16.70 -12.74 -7.05
N ALA A 397 15.42 -12.90 -7.40
CA ALA A 397 14.52 -11.78 -7.70
C ALA A 397 14.38 -10.83 -6.50
N GLU A 398 14.17 -11.36 -5.29
CA GLU A 398 14.12 -10.55 -4.06
C GLU A 398 15.44 -9.81 -3.80
N GLY A 399 16.58 -10.47 -4.02
CA GLY A 399 17.91 -9.84 -3.93
C GLY A 399 18.06 -8.67 -4.91
N VAL A 400 17.56 -8.83 -6.14
CA VAL A 400 17.51 -7.75 -7.14
C VAL A 400 16.61 -6.60 -6.67
N LEU A 401 15.40 -6.88 -6.19
CA LEU A 401 14.50 -5.85 -5.68
C LEU A 401 15.10 -5.07 -4.49
N LEU A 402 15.82 -5.76 -3.60
CA LEU A 402 16.55 -5.13 -2.49
C LEU A 402 17.61 -4.13 -2.99
N ILE A 403 18.34 -4.46 -4.07
CA ILE A 403 19.29 -3.51 -4.71
C ILE A 403 18.57 -2.23 -5.14
N GLY A 404 17.40 -2.37 -5.78
CA GLY A 404 16.61 -1.25 -6.24
C GLY A 404 16.10 -0.38 -5.08
N ARG A 405 15.56 -1.00 -4.03
CA ARG A 405 15.03 -0.27 -2.86
C ARG A 405 16.13 0.44 -2.07
N LEU A 406 17.30 -0.17 -1.95
CA LEU A 406 18.45 0.41 -1.24
C LEU A 406 19.29 1.36 -2.10
N GLY A 407 18.97 1.52 -3.39
CA GLY A 407 19.71 2.42 -4.27
C GLY A 407 21.15 1.99 -4.57
N ILE A 408 21.46 0.68 -4.54
CA ILE A 408 22.84 0.18 -4.66
C ILE A 408 23.29 0.18 -6.12
N THR A 409 23.64 1.35 -6.65
CA THR A 409 24.05 1.56 -8.05
C THR A 409 25.29 0.74 -8.44
N LYS A 410 26.19 0.46 -7.50
CA LYS A 410 27.38 -0.40 -7.73
C LYS A 410 27.01 -1.83 -8.16
N ALA A 411 25.78 -2.28 -7.90
CA ALA A 411 25.31 -3.61 -8.27
C ALA A 411 24.67 -3.67 -9.67
N ILE A 412 24.53 -2.54 -10.39
CA ILE A 412 23.96 -2.49 -11.75
C ILE A 412 24.63 -3.50 -12.72
N PRO A 413 25.97 -3.69 -12.74
CA PRO A 413 26.57 -4.71 -13.59
C PRO A 413 26.14 -6.14 -13.26
N ALA A 414 25.86 -6.44 -11.98
CA ALA A 414 25.33 -7.74 -11.58
C ALA A 414 23.87 -7.92 -12.01
N VAL A 415 23.05 -6.87 -11.88
CA VAL A 415 21.67 -6.83 -12.41
C VAL A 415 21.66 -7.07 -13.93
N GLY A 416 22.60 -6.46 -14.66
CA GLY A 416 22.75 -6.66 -16.12
C GLY A 416 22.93 -8.13 -16.50
N LYS A 417 23.76 -8.88 -15.75
CA LYS A 417 23.95 -10.33 -15.99
C LYS A 417 22.69 -11.16 -15.75
N LEU A 418 21.79 -10.69 -14.90
CA LEU A 418 20.54 -11.37 -14.54
C LEU A 418 19.37 -11.04 -15.49
N MET A 419 19.53 -10.08 -16.41
CA MET A 419 18.48 -9.72 -17.38
C MET A 419 18.12 -10.84 -18.36
N SER A 420 19.00 -11.83 -18.52
CA SER A 420 18.76 -13.04 -19.34
C SER A 420 18.54 -14.30 -18.49
N HIS A 421 18.22 -14.14 -17.20
CA HIS A 421 18.02 -15.26 -16.29
C HIS A 421 16.85 -16.16 -16.75
N SER A 422 16.93 -17.48 -16.48
CA SER A 422 15.93 -18.45 -16.94
C SER A 422 14.54 -18.20 -16.33
N ASP A 423 14.49 -17.83 -15.05
CA ASP A 423 13.27 -17.49 -14.32
C ASP A 423 12.75 -16.09 -14.72
N PRO A 424 11.51 -15.96 -15.23
CA PRO A 424 10.91 -14.67 -15.60
C PRO A 424 10.79 -13.69 -14.45
N ARG A 425 10.62 -14.17 -13.20
CA ARG A 425 10.51 -13.30 -12.01
C ARG A 425 11.79 -12.51 -11.77
N VAL A 426 12.95 -13.11 -12.07
CA VAL A 426 14.25 -12.44 -11.99
C VAL A 426 14.36 -11.36 -13.07
N ARG A 427 13.96 -11.67 -14.30
CA ARG A 427 14.00 -10.70 -15.42
C ARG A 427 13.07 -9.51 -15.15
N LEU A 428 11.87 -9.76 -14.61
CA LEU A 428 10.94 -8.72 -14.15
C LEU A 428 11.56 -7.84 -13.07
N ALA A 429 12.12 -8.43 -12.01
CA ALA A 429 12.79 -7.67 -10.95
C ALA A 429 13.94 -6.80 -11.51
N CYS A 430 14.72 -7.32 -12.45
CA CYS A 430 15.77 -6.55 -13.09
C CYS A 430 15.23 -5.35 -13.90
N LEU A 431 14.09 -5.49 -14.59
CA LEU A 431 13.46 -4.38 -15.31
C LEU A 431 12.94 -3.31 -14.34
N GLU A 432 12.30 -3.72 -13.24
CA GLU A 432 11.85 -2.80 -12.19
C GLU A 432 13.03 -1.99 -11.63
N VAL A 433 14.13 -2.67 -11.30
CA VAL A 433 15.33 -2.03 -10.76
C VAL A 433 15.98 -1.10 -11.79
N MET A 434 16.03 -1.51 -13.06
CA MET A 434 16.53 -0.66 -14.14
C MET A 434 15.74 0.64 -14.24
N VAL A 435 14.41 0.58 -14.15
CA VAL A 435 13.52 1.75 -14.17
C VAL A 435 13.71 2.60 -12.92
N ARG A 436 13.61 1.99 -11.72
CA ARG A 436 13.74 2.70 -10.43
C ARG A 436 15.07 3.45 -10.32
N LEU A 437 16.17 2.80 -10.69
CA LEU A 437 17.50 3.40 -10.62
C LEU A 437 17.89 4.23 -11.85
N LYS A 438 17.01 4.31 -12.87
CA LYS A 438 17.30 4.94 -14.17
C LYS A 438 18.65 4.47 -14.74
N ALA A 439 18.91 3.17 -14.69
CA ALA A 439 20.19 2.57 -15.02
C ALA A 439 20.41 2.51 -16.55
N SER A 440 20.85 3.64 -17.13
CA SER A 440 20.98 3.84 -18.59
C SER A 440 21.82 2.78 -19.31
N THR A 441 22.82 2.22 -18.65
CA THR A 441 23.67 1.14 -19.19
C THR A 441 22.90 -0.15 -19.45
N LEU A 442 21.71 -0.32 -18.86
CA LEU A 442 20.87 -1.49 -19.05
C LEU A 442 19.77 -1.29 -20.10
N TYR A 443 19.53 -0.06 -20.59
CA TYR A 443 18.34 0.24 -21.41
C TYR A 443 18.28 -0.57 -22.71
N SER A 444 19.41 -0.99 -23.28
CA SER A 444 19.43 -1.90 -24.43
C SER A 444 18.74 -3.24 -24.18
N HIS A 445 18.56 -3.66 -22.92
CA HIS A 445 17.82 -4.87 -22.57
C HIS A 445 16.31 -4.72 -22.73
N ILE A 446 15.78 -3.50 -22.87
CA ILE A 446 14.35 -3.24 -23.14
C ILE A 446 13.93 -3.95 -24.42
N GLU A 447 14.77 -3.96 -25.45
CA GLU A 447 14.49 -4.65 -26.72
C GLU A 447 14.31 -6.17 -26.56
N ASN A 448 15.08 -6.79 -25.66
CA ASN A 448 14.95 -8.21 -25.35
C ASN A 448 13.70 -8.46 -24.51
N ALA A 449 13.40 -7.58 -23.55
CA ALA A 449 12.19 -7.68 -22.73
C ALA A 449 10.91 -7.60 -23.56
N LEU A 450 10.86 -6.70 -24.54
CA LEU A 450 9.75 -6.58 -25.48
C LEU A 450 9.49 -7.89 -26.26
N ARG A 451 10.54 -8.68 -26.52
CA ARG A 451 10.48 -9.94 -27.27
C ARG A 451 10.50 -11.17 -26.37
N ASP A 452 10.30 -11.01 -25.06
CA ASP A 452 10.43 -12.09 -24.11
C ASP A 452 9.33 -13.16 -24.29
N ARG A 453 9.67 -14.42 -23.99
CA ARG A 453 8.71 -15.53 -24.01
C ARG A 453 7.59 -15.35 -22.99
N ASP A 454 7.89 -14.70 -21.88
CA ASP A 454 6.96 -14.46 -20.78
C ASP A 454 6.18 -13.17 -21.01
N ARG A 455 4.84 -13.26 -20.96
CA ARG A 455 3.93 -12.12 -21.15
C ARG A 455 4.20 -11.00 -20.15
N GLY A 456 4.43 -11.33 -18.89
CA GLY A 456 4.70 -10.34 -17.84
C GLY A 456 5.95 -9.53 -18.16
N VAL A 457 7.02 -10.20 -18.62
CA VAL A 457 8.26 -9.54 -19.02
C VAL A 457 8.05 -8.62 -20.24
N ARG A 458 7.23 -9.01 -21.22
CA ARG A 458 6.90 -8.14 -22.37
C ARG A 458 6.14 -6.88 -21.96
N ILE A 459 5.13 -7.03 -21.10
CA ILE A 459 4.38 -5.90 -20.51
C ILE A 459 5.33 -4.96 -19.77
N ALA A 460 6.20 -5.51 -18.92
CA ALA A 460 7.20 -4.73 -18.18
C ALA A 460 8.20 -4.05 -19.12
N GLY A 461 8.60 -4.69 -20.22
CA GLY A 461 9.44 -4.11 -21.27
C GLY A 461 8.80 -2.89 -21.93
N ALA A 462 7.53 -2.98 -22.32
CA ALA A 462 6.78 -1.86 -22.91
C ALA A 462 6.63 -0.69 -21.92
N LYS A 463 6.28 -0.99 -20.66
CA LYS A 463 6.21 0.01 -19.57
C LYS A 463 7.58 0.67 -19.34
N ALA A 464 8.66 -0.11 -19.27
CA ALA A 464 10.01 0.40 -19.11
C ALA A 464 10.42 1.30 -20.28
N ALA A 465 10.11 0.91 -21.53
CA ALA A 465 10.36 1.72 -22.71
C ALA A 465 9.70 3.10 -22.60
N ARG A 466 8.43 3.13 -22.18
CA ARG A 466 7.66 4.37 -21.96
C ARG A 466 8.25 5.23 -20.84
N MET A 467 8.41 4.66 -19.64
CA MET A 467 8.89 5.38 -18.45
C MET A 467 10.29 5.96 -18.63
N LEU A 468 11.16 5.24 -19.34
CA LEU A 468 12.54 5.64 -19.60
C LEU A 468 12.72 6.39 -20.92
N ARG A 469 11.62 6.64 -21.65
CA ARG A 469 11.61 7.33 -22.96
C ARG A 469 12.56 6.69 -23.98
N TYR A 470 12.64 5.36 -24.00
CA TYR A 470 13.61 4.61 -24.79
C TYR A 470 13.24 4.57 -26.29
N GLN A 471 13.71 5.58 -27.03
CA GLN A 471 13.42 5.78 -28.46
C GLN A 471 13.72 4.58 -29.38
N PRO A 472 14.79 3.78 -29.18
CA PRO A 472 15.04 2.63 -30.05
C PRO A 472 13.91 1.57 -30.07
N ALA A 473 13.03 1.55 -29.07
CA ALA A 473 11.89 0.64 -29.05
C ALA A 473 10.80 0.95 -30.07
N VAL A 474 10.73 2.18 -30.62
CA VAL A 474 9.61 2.63 -31.48
C VAL A 474 9.40 1.69 -32.67
N GLY A 475 10.44 1.35 -33.41
CA GLY A 475 10.31 0.49 -34.59
C GLY A 475 9.82 -0.92 -34.26
N TRP A 476 10.15 -1.45 -33.07
CA TRP A 476 9.61 -2.72 -32.63
C TRP A 476 8.14 -2.59 -32.20
N LEU A 477 7.81 -1.54 -31.44
CA LEU A 477 6.44 -1.28 -30.99
C LEU A 477 5.48 -1.08 -32.17
N GLU A 478 5.92 -0.36 -33.20
CA GLU A 478 5.18 -0.19 -34.46
C GLU A 478 4.90 -1.54 -35.11
N ALA A 479 5.93 -2.37 -35.29
CA ALA A 479 5.79 -3.70 -35.87
C ALA A 479 4.91 -4.63 -35.00
N ALA A 480 4.96 -4.49 -33.67
CA ALA A 480 4.11 -5.24 -32.76
C ALA A 480 2.64 -4.84 -32.87
N VAL A 481 2.35 -3.53 -32.95
CA VAL A 481 1.01 -2.98 -33.15
C VAL A 481 0.41 -3.41 -34.50
N GLU A 482 1.19 -3.37 -35.58
CA GLU A 482 0.72 -3.83 -36.90
C GLU A 482 0.66 -5.36 -37.05
N GLY A 483 1.34 -6.09 -36.16
CA GLY A 483 1.44 -7.54 -36.15
C GLY A 483 0.09 -8.25 -35.94
N ARG A 484 0.06 -9.55 -36.23
CA ARG A 484 -1.13 -10.38 -35.98
C ARG A 484 -1.20 -10.84 -34.52
N ASP A 485 -0.06 -11.00 -33.88
CA ASP A 485 0.04 -11.56 -32.52
C ASP A 485 -0.65 -10.66 -31.48
N ILE A 486 -0.60 -9.33 -31.66
CA ILE A 486 -1.27 -8.37 -30.78
C ILE A 486 -2.80 -8.54 -30.75
N ARG A 487 -3.40 -9.13 -31.79
CA ARG A 487 -4.84 -9.39 -31.83
C ARG A 487 -5.24 -10.53 -30.87
N GLN A 488 -4.32 -11.46 -30.64
CA GLN A 488 -4.49 -12.59 -29.73
C GLN A 488 -3.91 -12.31 -28.33
N ALA A 489 -3.20 -11.19 -28.18
CA ALA A 489 -2.68 -10.77 -26.90
C ALA A 489 -3.83 -10.41 -25.95
N ASP A 490 -3.57 -10.56 -24.67
CA ASP A 490 -4.47 -10.13 -23.62
C ASP A 490 -4.54 -8.59 -23.55
N LEU A 491 -5.66 -8.05 -23.06
CA LEU A 491 -5.91 -6.61 -22.97
C LEU A 491 -4.78 -5.85 -22.26
N SER A 492 -4.22 -6.35 -21.16
CA SER A 492 -3.14 -5.62 -20.46
C SER A 492 -1.86 -5.52 -21.31
N GLU A 493 -1.61 -6.52 -22.16
CA GLU A 493 -0.47 -6.50 -23.09
C GLU A 493 -0.74 -5.57 -24.27
N LYS A 494 -1.95 -5.61 -24.84
CA LYS A 494 -2.41 -4.63 -25.85
C LYS A 494 -2.23 -3.21 -25.35
N MET A 495 -2.75 -2.90 -24.16
CA MET A 495 -2.63 -1.58 -23.55
C MET A 495 -1.17 -1.17 -23.39
N ALA A 496 -0.33 -1.99 -22.75
CA ALA A 496 1.06 -1.64 -22.50
C ALA A 496 1.83 -1.32 -23.79
N ILE A 497 1.62 -2.11 -24.86
CA ILE A 497 2.27 -1.90 -26.17
C ILE A 497 1.74 -0.65 -26.87
N PHE A 498 0.42 -0.46 -26.94
CA PHE A 498 -0.18 0.71 -27.59
C PHE A 498 0.14 2.02 -26.85
N GLU A 499 0.11 2.03 -25.52
CA GLU A 499 0.49 3.20 -24.72
C GLU A 499 1.97 3.53 -24.90
N ALA A 500 2.86 2.53 -24.88
CA ALA A 500 4.28 2.75 -25.12
C ALA A 500 4.52 3.28 -26.55
N PHE A 501 3.82 2.73 -27.54
CA PHE A 501 3.90 3.18 -28.93
C PHE A 501 3.43 4.63 -29.07
N GLY A 502 2.21 4.96 -28.63
CA GLY A 502 1.66 6.31 -28.73
C GLY A 502 2.44 7.36 -27.93
N PHE A 503 3.08 6.97 -26.83
CA PHE A 503 3.91 7.87 -26.03
C PHE A 503 5.30 8.12 -26.61
N LEU A 504 5.93 7.09 -27.20
CA LEU A 504 7.29 7.21 -27.74
C LEU A 504 7.31 7.71 -29.19
N ALA A 505 6.29 7.35 -29.96
CA ALA A 505 6.18 7.75 -31.34
C ALA A 505 5.91 9.26 -31.48
N GLN A 506 6.54 9.85 -32.50
CA GLN A 506 6.29 11.24 -32.89
C GLN A 506 5.41 11.30 -34.14
N THR A 507 5.22 12.53 -34.65
CA THR A 507 4.39 12.90 -35.80
C THR A 507 4.53 11.92 -36.97
N GLY A 508 3.40 11.38 -37.45
CA GLY A 508 3.33 10.40 -38.54
C GLY A 508 2.75 9.05 -38.13
N THR A 509 2.64 8.76 -36.83
CA THR A 509 2.03 7.51 -36.32
C THR A 509 0.52 7.57 -36.12
N GLU A 510 -0.07 8.76 -36.23
CA GLU A 510 -1.51 8.96 -36.17
C GLU A 510 -2.24 8.15 -37.24
N ASP A 511 -1.64 7.96 -38.42
CA ASP A 511 -2.23 7.19 -39.54
C ASP A 511 -2.35 5.70 -39.24
N ILE A 512 -1.40 5.16 -38.48
CA ILE A 512 -1.44 3.76 -38.05
C ILE A 512 -2.57 3.59 -37.05
N LEU A 513 -2.61 4.47 -36.03
CA LEU A 513 -3.63 4.40 -34.97
C LEU A 513 -5.05 4.70 -35.49
N ASP A 514 -5.20 5.62 -36.44
CA ASP A 514 -6.48 5.90 -37.11
C ASP A 514 -7.01 4.68 -37.88
N ARG A 515 -6.12 3.94 -38.55
CA ARG A 515 -6.48 2.69 -39.23
C ARG A 515 -7.06 1.65 -38.26
N PHE A 516 -6.56 1.61 -37.03
CA PHE A 516 -7.14 0.75 -35.99
C PHE A 516 -8.47 1.32 -35.47
N LEU A 517 -8.51 2.60 -35.07
CA LEU A 517 -9.68 3.20 -34.42
C LEU A 517 -10.89 3.36 -35.36
N ASN A 518 -10.67 3.95 -36.53
CA ASN A 518 -11.71 4.35 -37.49
C ASN A 518 -11.68 3.55 -38.80
N GLY A 519 -10.56 2.90 -39.10
CA GLY A 519 -10.39 2.13 -40.33
C GLY A 519 -11.37 0.96 -40.47
N ARG A 520 -11.57 0.55 -41.73
CA ARG A 520 -12.41 -0.59 -42.09
C ARG A 520 -11.58 -1.60 -42.87
N GLY A 521 -11.65 -2.87 -42.46
CA GLY A 521 -11.00 -3.98 -43.15
C GLY A 521 -11.67 -4.34 -44.49
N PHE A 522 -11.16 -5.39 -45.13
CA PHE A 522 -11.57 -5.84 -46.48
C PHE A 522 -13.07 -6.17 -46.63
N LEU A 523 -13.79 -6.41 -45.54
CA LEU A 523 -15.24 -6.69 -45.50
C LEU A 523 -16.06 -5.54 -44.91
N GLY A 524 -15.48 -4.35 -44.78
CA GLY A 524 -16.13 -3.19 -44.16
C GLY A 524 -16.29 -3.27 -42.64
N ARG A 525 -15.78 -4.33 -42.00
CA ARG A 525 -15.78 -4.50 -40.54
C ARG A 525 -14.69 -3.65 -39.91
N LYS A 526 -15.02 -3.01 -38.79
CA LYS A 526 -14.04 -2.35 -37.92
C LYS A 526 -13.20 -3.41 -37.21
N GLU A 527 -12.03 -3.01 -36.71
CA GLU A 527 -11.22 -3.85 -35.82
C GLU A 527 -11.97 -4.16 -34.51
N ASP A 528 -11.41 -5.10 -33.75
CA ASP A 528 -11.89 -5.47 -32.43
C ASP A 528 -11.94 -4.26 -31.47
N GLU A 529 -12.96 -4.19 -30.61
CA GLU A 529 -13.18 -3.01 -29.75
C GLU A 529 -12.03 -2.74 -28.78
N GLU A 530 -11.31 -3.79 -28.36
CA GLU A 530 -10.12 -3.64 -27.52
C GLU A 530 -8.98 -2.92 -28.21
N LEU A 531 -8.68 -3.31 -29.44
CA LEU A 531 -7.62 -2.67 -30.24
C LEU A 531 -8.00 -1.24 -30.59
N ARG A 532 -9.28 -0.98 -30.84
CA ARG A 532 -9.81 0.35 -31.11
C ARG A 532 -9.68 1.26 -29.89
N ALA A 533 -10.05 0.77 -28.70
CA ALA A 533 -9.88 1.49 -27.45
C ALA A 533 -8.39 1.76 -27.14
N CYS A 534 -7.51 0.77 -27.33
CA CYS A 534 -6.07 0.94 -27.18
C CYS A 534 -5.50 1.99 -28.15
N ALA A 535 -5.96 2.00 -29.41
CA ALA A 535 -5.55 2.99 -30.40
C ALA A 535 -6.00 4.41 -30.03
N ALA A 536 -7.22 4.57 -29.50
CA ALA A 536 -7.69 5.86 -28.99
C ALA A 536 -6.83 6.37 -27.82
N LEU A 537 -6.48 5.51 -26.85
CA LEU A 537 -5.58 5.88 -25.75
C LEU A 537 -4.19 6.28 -26.26
N ALA A 538 -3.63 5.53 -27.21
CA ALA A 538 -2.35 5.83 -27.84
C ALA A 538 -2.36 7.21 -28.54
N LEU A 539 -3.43 7.55 -29.26
CA LEU A 539 -3.62 8.88 -29.87
C LEU A 539 -3.67 10.01 -28.83
N GLY A 540 -4.23 9.72 -27.64
CA GLY A 540 -4.23 10.64 -26.50
C GLY A 540 -2.85 10.98 -25.96
N TYR A 541 -1.84 10.13 -26.19
CA TYR A 541 -0.45 10.42 -25.83
C TYR A 541 0.26 11.31 -26.86
N ILE A 542 -0.07 11.21 -28.16
CA ILE A 542 0.55 12.00 -29.24
C ILE A 542 0.15 13.48 -29.15
N ARG A 543 -1.11 13.78 -28.80
CA ARG A 543 -1.62 15.14 -28.56
C ARG A 543 -1.45 16.13 -29.73
N SER A 544 -1.40 15.65 -30.96
CA SER A 544 -1.42 16.50 -32.16
C SER A 544 -2.84 16.96 -32.52
N GLU A 545 -2.98 18.06 -33.27
CA GLU A 545 -4.28 18.48 -33.82
C GLU A 545 -4.90 17.39 -34.70
N ARG A 546 -4.05 16.64 -35.41
CA ARG A 546 -4.46 15.47 -36.18
C ARG A 546 -5.02 14.37 -35.28
N SER A 547 -4.34 14.06 -34.18
CA SER A 547 -4.83 13.07 -33.21
C SER A 547 -6.19 13.47 -32.63
N ARG A 548 -6.39 14.75 -32.32
CA ARG A 548 -7.70 15.27 -31.87
C ARG A 548 -8.79 15.08 -32.93
N THR A 549 -8.50 15.44 -34.18
CA THR A 549 -9.43 15.24 -35.30
C THR A 549 -9.82 13.78 -35.48
N ILE A 550 -8.86 12.86 -35.33
CA ILE A 550 -9.10 11.41 -35.41
C ILE A 550 -9.98 10.92 -34.25
N LEU A 551 -9.69 11.39 -33.03
CA LEU A 551 -10.46 11.06 -31.83
C LEU A 551 -11.90 11.59 -31.92
N ASP A 552 -12.09 12.80 -32.43
CA ASP A 552 -13.42 13.41 -32.60
C ASP A 552 -14.31 12.60 -33.57
N GLN A 553 -13.73 11.95 -34.59
CA GLN A 553 -14.49 11.06 -35.48
C GLN A 553 -15.04 9.81 -34.78
N ALA A 554 -14.38 9.38 -33.69
CA ALA A 554 -14.76 8.22 -32.89
C ALA A 554 -15.54 8.59 -31.61
N ARG A 555 -15.91 9.86 -31.43
CA ARG A 555 -16.56 10.35 -30.21
C ARG A 555 -17.89 9.66 -29.92
N ASP A 556 -18.67 9.42 -30.98
CA ASP A 556 -19.99 8.78 -30.93
C ASP A 556 -19.92 7.31 -31.37
N ASP A 557 -18.81 6.61 -31.10
CA ASP A 557 -18.66 5.22 -31.51
C ASP A 557 -19.72 4.30 -30.88
N ALA A 558 -20.10 3.25 -31.59
CA ALA A 558 -21.09 2.29 -31.11
C ALA A 558 -20.63 1.54 -29.84
N SER A 559 -19.34 1.28 -29.69
CA SER A 559 -18.78 0.59 -28.52
C SER A 559 -18.60 1.56 -27.33
N PRO A 560 -19.20 1.30 -26.15
CA PRO A 560 -18.99 2.09 -24.93
C PRO A 560 -17.51 2.17 -24.53
N MET A 561 -16.80 1.05 -24.67
CA MET A 561 -15.38 0.91 -24.41
C MET A 561 -14.54 1.90 -25.23
N VAL A 562 -14.83 2.02 -26.53
CA VAL A 562 -14.14 2.95 -27.43
C VAL A 562 -14.51 4.40 -27.11
N ARG A 563 -15.79 4.71 -26.86
CA ARG A 563 -16.21 6.07 -26.46
C ARG A 563 -15.50 6.52 -25.19
N ASN A 564 -15.35 5.63 -24.21
CA ASN A 564 -14.62 5.90 -22.98
C ASN A 564 -13.15 6.19 -23.21
N ALA A 565 -12.49 5.35 -24.02
CA ALA A 565 -11.10 5.56 -24.37
C ALA A 565 -10.89 6.90 -25.09
N VAL A 566 -11.78 7.24 -26.03
CA VAL A 566 -11.77 8.54 -26.74
C VAL A 566 -11.99 9.70 -25.78
N ARG A 567 -12.99 9.62 -24.89
CA ARG A 567 -13.27 10.62 -23.86
C ARG A 567 -12.08 10.82 -22.93
N LYS A 568 -11.40 9.74 -22.53
CA LYS A 568 -10.19 9.78 -21.70
C LYS A 568 -9.01 10.39 -22.47
N ALA A 569 -8.84 10.05 -23.75
CA ALA A 569 -7.78 10.58 -24.61
C ALA A 569 -7.94 12.07 -24.95
N LEU A 570 -9.18 12.57 -25.02
CA LEU A 570 -9.50 13.97 -25.28
C LEU A 570 -9.42 14.86 -24.02
N LYS A 571 -9.49 14.28 -22.81
CA LYS A 571 -9.31 15.03 -21.57
C LYS A 571 -7.85 15.52 -21.45
N PRO A 572 -7.60 16.77 -21.02
CA PRO A 572 -6.28 17.17 -20.58
C PRO A 572 -5.87 16.27 -19.40
N PRO A 573 -4.59 15.87 -19.26
CA PRO A 573 -4.18 15.08 -18.11
C PRO A 573 -4.53 15.86 -16.84
N ALA A 574 -5.11 15.19 -15.85
CA ALA A 574 -5.06 15.69 -14.48
C ALA A 574 -3.58 15.97 -14.18
N GLN A 575 -3.30 17.15 -13.64
CA GLN A 575 -1.96 17.45 -13.12
C GLN A 575 -1.68 16.43 -12.03
N THR A 576 -1.01 15.33 -12.35
CA THR A 576 -0.34 14.52 -11.35
C THR A 576 0.71 15.43 -10.73
N GLU A 577 0.40 15.90 -9.53
CA GLU A 577 1.29 16.66 -8.66
C GLU A 577 2.68 16.02 -8.57
N GLY A 578 3.70 16.87 -8.56
CA GLY A 578 4.95 16.64 -7.85
C GLY A 578 5.78 15.39 -8.20
N ALA A 579 6.56 15.49 -9.28
CA ALA A 579 7.93 14.96 -9.24
C ALA A 579 8.88 16.15 -9.31
N GLU A 580 9.01 16.85 -8.19
CA GLU A 580 10.08 17.82 -7.99
C GLU A 580 11.44 17.11 -8.03
N SER A 581 12.31 17.68 -8.88
CA SER A 581 13.78 17.75 -8.88
C SER A 581 14.60 16.63 -8.23
#